data_AF-A0A075IA54-F1
#
_entry.id   AF-A0A075IA54-F1
#
_cell.length_a   1.000
_cell.length_b   1.000
_cell.length_c   1.000
_cell.angle_alpha   90.00
_cell.angle_beta   90.00
_cell.angle_gamma   90.00
#
_symmetry.space_group_name_H-M   'P 1'
#
loop_
_entity.id
_entity.type
_entity.pdbx_description
1 polymer ?
#
loop_
_entity_poly.entity_id
_entity_poly.type
_entity_poly.pdbx_seq_one_letter_code
_entity_poly.pdbx_strand_id
1 'polypeptide(L)'
;MGKIADNNDVKIIYVLLDGVGDLPHPDLAGKTPLEAATTKNMDMLTKNGIMGQVISVGKGIAPESDIAVFNMLGYKFQHSDYAGRGVIEAIGIGIDFKDGDLALRGNFATLDDEGKIIDRRAGRIIEREDVEKISKEIEKEIKFSNPNTSVVVAPTVGHRVTIRLRDSKPLSSEISNTDPAYARVDGMGIAKAVSDFMRIEKCIPLEQSENAANAANLVNEFTKQSLEIMKKSDVNKQRSQKNKNY
;
A
#
# COMPACT_ATOMS: atom_id res chain seq x y z
N MET A 1 -29.10 26.68 18.47
CA MET A 1 -28.98 25.31 17.92
C MET A 1 -30.00 25.16 16.80
N GLY A 2 -29.55 25.25 15.55
CA GLY A 2 -30.43 25.10 14.39
C GLY A 2 -30.83 23.62 14.23
N LYS A 3 -32.12 23.37 14.01
CA LYS A 3 -32.65 22.05 13.66
C LYS A 3 -31.89 21.52 12.44
N ILE A 4 -31.17 20.41 12.60
CA ILE A 4 -30.80 19.56 11.47
C ILE A 4 -32.13 18.99 10.99
N ALA A 5 -32.55 19.34 9.78
CA ALA A 5 -33.75 18.79 9.19
C ALA A 5 -33.54 17.29 8.94
N ASP A 6 -34.43 16.44 9.47
CA ASP A 6 -34.54 15.03 9.11
C ASP A 6 -35.01 14.94 7.64
N ASN A 7 -34.08 15.14 6.71
CA ASN A 7 -34.32 15.09 5.28
C ASN A 7 -33.92 13.70 4.75
N ASN A 8 -34.58 12.64 5.27
CA ASN A 8 -34.28 11.24 4.95
C ASN A 8 -34.58 10.85 3.48
N ASP A 9 -35.17 11.75 2.68
CA ASP A 9 -35.53 11.49 1.27
C ASP A 9 -34.51 12.04 0.25
N VAL A 10 -33.46 12.74 0.68
CA VAL A 10 -32.44 13.27 -0.24
C VAL A 10 -31.35 12.24 -0.48
N LYS A 11 -31.23 11.77 -1.72
CA LYS A 11 -30.11 10.92 -2.14
C LYS A 11 -28.88 11.78 -2.41
N ILE A 12 -27.76 11.43 -1.78
CA ILE A 12 -26.48 12.09 -1.99
C ILE A 12 -25.65 11.25 -2.98
N ILE A 13 -25.13 11.90 -4.02
CA ILE A 13 -24.10 11.33 -4.89
C ILE A 13 -22.80 12.04 -4.58
N TYR A 14 -21.80 11.28 -4.13
CA TYR A 14 -20.46 11.79 -3.87
C TYR A 14 -19.49 11.27 -4.93
N VAL A 15 -18.90 12.18 -5.71
CA VAL A 15 -17.97 11.84 -6.79
C VAL A 15 -16.59 12.37 -6.45
N LEU A 16 -15.62 11.46 -6.34
CA LEU A 16 -14.21 11.80 -6.15
C LEU A 16 -13.44 11.50 -7.43
N LEU A 17 -12.81 12.52 -7.99
CA LEU A 17 -11.90 12.39 -9.14
C LEU A 17 -10.47 12.25 -8.60
N ASP A 18 -9.95 11.02 -8.58
CA ASP A 18 -8.60 10.73 -8.07
C ASP A 18 -7.53 11.47 -8.88
N GLY A 19 -6.63 12.18 -8.19
CA GLY A 19 -5.56 12.95 -8.81
C GLY A 19 -6.01 14.12 -9.69
N VAL A 20 -7.24 14.64 -9.54
CA VAL A 20 -7.77 15.70 -10.43
C VAL A 20 -7.04 17.05 -10.32
N GLY A 21 -6.45 17.34 -9.16
CA GLY A 21 -5.68 18.57 -8.94
C GLY A 21 -4.29 18.47 -9.57
N ASP A 22 -3.90 19.49 -10.32
CA ASP A 22 -2.60 19.55 -10.99
C ASP A 22 -2.07 20.99 -11.04
N LEU A 23 -0.84 21.14 -11.53
CA LEU A 23 -0.19 22.41 -11.78
C LEU A 23 -0.38 22.86 -13.24
N PRO A 24 -0.31 24.17 -13.51
CA PRO A 24 -0.17 24.71 -14.85
C PRO A 24 0.95 24.06 -15.66
N HIS A 25 0.67 23.65 -16.90
CA HIS A 25 1.66 23.03 -17.78
C HIS A 25 1.91 23.86 -19.07
N PRO A 26 3.17 24.05 -19.52
CA PRO A 26 3.49 24.79 -20.74
C PRO A 26 2.78 24.26 -21.99
N ASP A 27 2.72 22.93 -22.15
CA ASP A 27 2.04 22.28 -23.30
C ASP A 27 0.52 22.50 -23.31
N LEU A 28 -0.05 22.96 -22.18
CA LEU A 28 -1.45 23.32 -22.04
C LEU A 28 -1.65 24.84 -22.02
N ALA A 29 -0.70 25.59 -22.59
CA ALA A 29 -0.69 27.06 -22.60
C ALA A 29 -0.81 27.66 -21.19
N GLY A 30 -0.16 27.05 -20.19
CA GLY A 30 -0.17 27.50 -18.81
C GLY A 30 -1.46 27.19 -18.05
N LYS A 31 -2.29 26.27 -18.54
CA LYS A 31 -3.46 25.74 -17.83
C LYS A 31 -3.15 24.43 -17.12
N THR A 32 -3.95 24.08 -16.13
CA THR A 32 -4.02 22.72 -15.59
C THR A 32 -4.74 21.79 -16.58
N PRO A 33 -4.59 20.45 -16.49
CA PRO A 33 -5.34 19.51 -17.31
C PRO A 33 -6.85 19.66 -17.15
N LEU A 34 -7.35 19.95 -15.94
CA LEU A 34 -8.77 20.16 -15.69
C LEU A 34 -9.32 21.41 -16.41
N GLU A 35 -8.54 22.49 -16.46
CA GLU A 35 -8.91 23.73 -17.17
C GLU A 35 -8.77 23.62 -18.69
N ALA A 36 -7.84 22.79 -19.18
CA ALA A 36 -7.64 22.55 -20.61
C ALA A 36 -8.69 21.58 -21.19
N ALA A 37 -9.22 20.67 -20.37
CA ALA A 37 -10.21 19.69 -20.77
C ALA A 37 -11.57 20.33 -21.09
N THR A 38 -12.32 19.74 -22.03
CA THR A 38 -13.71 20.12 -22.29
C THR A 38 -14.64 19.43 -21.29
N THR A 39 -15.07 20.15 -20.26
CA THR A 39 -15.75 19.60 -19.07
C THR A 39 -17.18 20.12 -18.90
N LYS A 40 -17.94 20.22 -20.01
CA LYS A 40 -19.29 20.84 -20.09
C LYS A 40 -20.24 20.47 -18.94
N ASN A 41 -20.26 19.21 -18.51
CA ASN A 41 -21.14 18.75 -17.43
C ASN A 41 -20.68 19.24 -16.05
N MET A 42 -19.37 19.25 -15.78
CA MET A 42 -18.84 19.80 -14.53
C MET A 42 -19.00 21.32 -14.51
N ASP A 43 -18.79 22.00 -15.65
CA ASP A 43 -19.03 23.45 -15.78
C ASP A 43 -20.51 23.82 -15.53
N MET A 44 -21.44 22.95 -15.93
CA MET A 44 -22.86 23.14 -15.64
C MET A 44 -23.16 22.96 -14.15
N LEU A 45 -22.54 21.97 -13.50
CA LEU A 45 -22.69 21.73 -12.06
C LEU A 45 -22.12 22.91 -11.24
N THR A 46 -20.96 23.45 -11.62
CA THR A 46 -20.34 24.58 -10.91
C THR A 46 -21.15 25.87 -11.05
N LYS A 47 -21.77 26.12 -12.21
CA LYS A 47 -22.66 27.28 -12.42
C LYS A 47 -23.94 27.23 -11.61
N ASN A 48 -24.44 26.03 -11.31
CA ASN A 48 -25.69 25.82 -10.57
C ASN A 48 -25.45 25.39 -9.11
N GLY A 49 -24.21 25.44 -8.64
CA GLY A 49 -23.80 24.92 -7.34
C GLY A 49 -22.92 25.89 -6.57
N ILE A 50 -22.22 25.36 -5.57
CA ILE A 50 -21.25 26.09 -4.76
C ILE A 50 -19.88 25.44 -4.97
N MET A 51 -18.87 26.28 -5.22
CA MET A 51 -17.48 25.86 -5.34
C MET A 51 -16.70 26.16 -4.07
N GLY A 52 -15.67 25.38 -3.82
CA GLY A 52 -14.73 25.58 -2.73
C GLY A 52 -13.44 24.80 -2.98
N GLN A 53 -12.44 25.06 -2.15
CA GLN A 53 -11.20 24.27 -2.12
C GLN A 53 -11.23 23.36 -0.89
N VAL A 54 -10.82 22.11 -1.07
CA VAL A 54 -10.74 21.12 0.01
C VAL A 54 -9.28 20.75 0.22
N ILE A 55 -8.81 20.93 1.45
CA ILE A 55 -7.53 20.37 1.91
C ILE A 55 -7.87 19.02 2.53
N SER A 56 -7.46 17.93 1.88
CA SER A 56 -7.88 16.57 2.25
C SER A 56 -7.22 16.03 3.52
N VAL A 57 -5.95 16.36 3.75
CA VAL A 57 -5.19 15.88 4.93
C VAL A 57 -4.63 17.04 5.72
N GLY A 58 -3.79 17.87 5.10
CA GLY A 58 -3.21 19.04 5.74
C GLY A 58 -2.47 19.92 4.74
N LYS A 59 -2.22 21.17 5.11
CA LYS A 59 -1.52 22.11 4.24
C LYS A 59 -0.07 21.64 4.03
N GLY A 60 0.34 21.48 2.78
CA GLY A 60 1.70 21.03 2.42
C GLY A 60 1.95 19.54 2.60
N ILE A 61 0.92 18.74 2.91
CA ILE A 61 1.01 17.29 3.02
C ILE A 61 0.48 16.67 1.74
N ALA A 62 1.34 15.97 1.00
CA ALA A 62 0.89 15.13 -0.11
C ALA A 62 0.16 13.92 0.48
N PRO A 63 -1.15 13.76 0.23
CA PRO A 63 -1.92 12.72 0.89
C PRO A 63 -1.68 11.35 0.25
N GLU A 64 -1.58 10.31 1.06
CA GLU A 64 -1.82 8.95 0.58
C GLU A 64 -3.31 8.77 0.25
N SER A 65 -3.63 8.04 -0.83
CA SER A 65 -5.00 7.92 -1.36
C SER A 65 -6.02 7.39 -0.36
N ASP A 66 -5.59 6.50 0.52
CA ASP A 66 -6.42 5.90 1.57
C ASP A 66 -6.87 6.93 2.60
N ILE A 67 -5.93 7.64 3.24
CA ILE A 67 -6.24 8.66 4.26
C ILE A 67 -7.06 9.80 3.65
N ALA A 68 -6.76 10.22 2.41
CA ALA A 68 -7.55 11.25 1.72
C ALA A 68 -9.02 10.85 1.56
N VAL A 69 -9.29 9.61 1.11
CA VAL A 69 -10.67 9.14 0.91
C VAL A 69 -11.44 9.11 2.22
N PHE A 70 -10.85 8.58 3.29
CA PHE A 70 -11.51 8.54 4.60
C PHE A 70 -11.79 9.94 5.16
N ASN A 71 -10.81 10.86 5.09
CA ASN A 71 -11.03 12.24 5.50
C ASN A 71 -12.14 12.92 4.69
N MET A 72 -12.19 12.65 3.39
CA MET A 72 -13.24 13.14 2.50
C MET A 72 -14.62 12.54 2.78
N LEU A 73 -14.69 11.33 3.32
CA LEU A 73 -15.91 10.70 3.82
C LEU A 73 -16.29 11.17 5.24
N GLY A 74 -15.53 12.11 5.83
CA GLY A 74 -15.82 12.72 7.13
C GLY A 74 -15.23 11.98 8.32
N TYR A 75 -14.44 10.92 8.12
CA TYR A 75 -13.68 10.30 9.19
C TYR A 75 -12.56 11.24 9.63
N LYS A 76 -12.38 11.38 10.93
CA LYS A 76 -11.24 12.10 11.50
C LYS A 76 -10.39 11.09 12.24
N PHE A 77 -9.21 10.78 11.71
CA PHE A 77 -8.25 9.99 12.45
C PHE A 77 -7.40 10.93 13.31
N GLN A 78 -7.34 10.68 14.60
CA GLN A 78 -6.10 10.98 15.32
C GLN A 78 -5.05 9.98 14.83
N HIS A 79 -3.76 10.34 14.84
CA HIS A 79 -2.73 9.47 14.23
C HIS A 79 -2.74 8.03 14.81
N SER A 80 -3.24 7.85 16.04
CA SER A 80 -3.43 6.56 16.71
C SER A 80 -4.59 5.70 16.21
N ASP A 81 -5.56 6.27 15.49
CA ASP A 81 -6.84 5.61 15.19
C ASP A 81 -6.90 5.06 13.75
N TYR A 82 -5.89 5.38 12.94
CA TYR A 82 -5.81 4.89 11.57
C TYR A 82 -5.27 3.45 11.56
N ALA A 83 -6.08 2.50 11.10
CA ALA A 83 -5.71 1.09 11.05
C ALA A 83 -4.50 0.77 10.16
N GLY A 84 -4.11 1.70 9.28
CA GLY A 84 -2.98 1.52 8.37
C GLY A 84 -3.39 0.91 7.03
N ARG A 85 -2.65 1.27 5.98
CA ARG A 85 -2.93 0.84 4.60
C ARG A 85 -2.95 -0.67 4.42
N GLY A 86 -2.04 -1.37 5.10
CA GLY A 86 -1.96 -2.84 5.02
C GLY A 86 -3.27 -3.50 5.44
N VAL A 87 -3.91 -3.01 6.51
CA VAL A 87 -5.18 -3.53 7.01
C VAL A 87 -6.31 -3.26 6.02
N ILE A 88 -6.37 -2.04 5.47
CA ILE A 88 -7.39 -1.67 4.47
C ILE A 88 -7.27 -2.52 3.20
N GLU A 89 -6.05 -2.72 2.69
CA GLU A 89 -5.85 -3.59 1.52
C GLU A 89 -6.19 -5.04 1.83
N ALA A 90 -5.86 -5.56 3.02
CA ALA A 90 -6.17 -6.93 3.43
C ALA A 90 -7.69 -7.17 3.50
N ILE A 91 -8.42 -6.28 4.17
CA ILE A 91 -9.88 -6.37 4.27
C ILE A 91 -10.52 -6.18 2.88
N GLY A 92 -10.00 -5.24 2.08
CA GLY A 92 -10.51 -4.94 0.74
C GLY A 92 -10.45 -6.11 -0.24
N ILE A 93 -9.53 -7.06 -0.04
CA ILE A 93 -9.43 -8.29 -0.84
C ILE A 93 -9.98 -9.53 -0.13
N GLY A 94 -10.61 -9.36 1.04
CA GLY A 94 -11.29 -10.43 1.78
C GLY A 94 -10.39 -11.30 2.66
N ILE A 95 -9.19 -10.84 3.03
CA ILE A 95 -8.38 -11.52 4.06
C ILE A 95 -9.03 -11.31 5.43
N ASP A 96 -9.25 -12.40 6.17
CA ASP A 96 -9.57 -12.34 7.60
C ASP A 96 -8.45 -11.65 8.37
N PHE A 97 -8.79 -10.53 9.02
CA PHE A 97 -7.89 -9.73 9.83
C PHE A 97 -8.48 -9.57 11.23
N LYS A 98 -7.68 -9.86 12.25
CA LYS A 98 -8.06 -9.79 13.67
C LYS A 98 -7.13 -8.87 14.42
N ASP A 99 -7.61 -8.35 15.55
CA ASP A 99 -6.78 -7.58 16.45
C ASP A 99 -5.56 -8.41 16.91
N GLY A 100 -4.39 -7.79 16.87
CA GLY A 100 -3.09 -8.45 17.07
C GLY A 100 -2.46 -9.08 15.82
N ASP A 101 -3.15 -9.13 14.67
CA ASP A 101 -2.51 -9.46 13.39
C ASP A 101 -1.66 -8.30 12.87
N LEU A 102 -0.68 -8.62 12.03
CA LEU A 102 0.10 -7.63 11.29
C LEU A 102 -0.22 -7.74 9.80
N ALA A 103 -0.74 -6.67 9.21
CA ALA A 103 -0.95 -6.56 7.76
C ALA A 103 0.09 -5.65 7.12
N LEU A 104 0.74 -6.15 6.08
CA LEU A 104 1.80 -5.49 5.35
C LEU A 104 1.42 -5.36 3.88
N ARG A 105 1.78 -4.23 3.30
CA ARG A 105 1.75 -4.03 1.85
C ARG A 105 3.15 -4.24 1.32
N GLY A 106 3.27 -5.10 0.32
CA GLY A 106 4.53 -5.41 -0.36
C GLY A 106 4.41 -5.27 -1.87
N ASN A 107 5.56 -5.43 -2.52
CA ASN A 107 5.68 -5.49 -3.97
C ASN A 107 6.55 -6.68 -4.35
N PHE A 108 6.19 -7.37 -5.43
CA PHE A 108 7.13 -8.20 -6.18
C PHE A 108 8.15 -7.30 -6.86
N ALA A 109 9.43 -7.62 -6.66
CA ALA A 109 10.57 -6.88 -7.16
C ALA A 109 11.59 -7.85 -7.73
N THR A 110 12.38 -7.37 -8.69
CA THR A 110 13.48 -8.11 -9.31
C THR A 110 14.80 -7.66 -8.70
N LEU A 111 15.61 -8.63 -8.34
CA LEU A 111 16.94 -8.48 -7.75
C LEU A 111 17.99 -8.99 -8.74
N ASP A 112 19.19 -8.42 -8.68
CA ASP A 112 20.36 -9.01 -9.32
C ASP A 112 20.97 -10.13 -8.46
N ASP A 113 22.01 -10.79 -8.99
CA ASP A 113 22.72 -11.88 -8.33
C ASP A 113 23.40 -11.46 -7.01
N GLU A 114 23.65 -10.17 -6.82
CA GLU A 114 24.22 -9.60 -5.59
C GLU A 114 23.13 -9.18 -4.57
N GLY A 115 21.85 -9.38 -4.90
CA GLY A 115 20.72 -9.03 -4.04
C GLY A 115 20.38 -7.54 -4.03
N LYS A 116 20.83 -6.77 -5.03
CA LYS A 116 20.41 -5.38 -5.24
C LYS A 116 19.10 -5.36 -6.02
N ILE A 117 18.18 -4.51 -5.60
CA ILE A 117 16.90 -4.31 -6.26
C ILE A 117 17.14 -3.52 -7.55
N ILE A 118 17.00 -4.18 -8.70
CA ILE A 118 17.12 -3.56 -10.02
C ILE A 118 15.77 -3.09 -10.56
N ASP A 119 14.67 -3.66 -10.09
CA ASP A 119 13.31 -3.19 -10.38
C ASP A 119 12.36 -3.48 -9.22
N ARG A 120 11.88 -2.43 -8.55
CA ARG A 120 10.97 -2.52 -7.39
C ARG A 120 9.56 -3.01 -7.72
N ARG A 121 9.24 -3.19 -9.01
CA ARG A 121 7.88 -3.48 -9.49
C ARG A 121 7.84 -4.64 -10.48
N ALA A 122 8.94 -5.38 -10.64
CA ALA A 122 9.04 -6.53 -11.54
C ALA A 122 8.50 -6.23 -12.96
N GLY A 123 8.88 -5.08 -13.52
CA GLY A 123 8.48 -4.60 -14.84
C GLY A 123 7.08 -3.99 -14.93
N ARG A 124 6.33 -3.94 -13.81
CA ARG A 124 4.87 -3.67 -13.74
C ARG A 124 4.02 -4.63 -14.57
N ILE A 125 4.63 -5.59 -15.25
CA ILE A 125 4.04 -6.56 -16.16
C ILE A 125 4.42 -7.94 -15.60
N ILE A 126 3.76 -8.29 -14.51
CA ILE A 126 3.74 -9.64 -13.99
C ILE A 126 2.33 -10.17 -14.13
N GLU A 127 2.20 -11.31 -14.78
CA GLU A 127 0.92 -11.94 -15.03
C GLU A 127 0.26 -12.33 -13.71
N ARG A 128 -1.06 -12.13 -13.63
CA ARG A 128 -1.84 -12.45 -12.43
C ARG A 128 -1.65 -13.91 -12.00
N GLU A 129 -1.61 -14.83 -12.95
CA GLU A 129 -1.41 -16.25 -12.68
C GLU A 129 -0.02 -16.52 -12.06
N ASP A 130 1.02 -15.80 -12.49
CA ASP A 130 2.37 -15.97 -11.97
C ASP A 130 2.45 -15.49 -10.51
N VAL A 131 1.94 -14.28 -10.20
CA VAL A 131 1.93 -13.80 -8.81
C VAL A 131 1.06 -14.66 -7.90
N GLU A 132 -0.06 -15.19 -8.39
CA GLU A 132 -0.92 -16.10 -7.60
C GLU A 132 -0.21 -17.43 -7.29
N LYS A 133 0.51 -18.01 -8.26
CA LYS A 133 1.30 -19.23 -8.04
C LYS A 133 2.47 -18.98 -7.08
N ILE A 134 3.25 -17.93 -7.32
CA ILE A 134 4.39 -17.57 -6.45
C ILE A 134 3.91 -17.30 -5.02
N SER A 135 2.79 -16.59 -4.84
CA SER A 135 2.26 -16.31 -3.51
C SER A 135 1.85 -17.59 -2.78
N LYS A 136 1.19 -18.54 -3.47
CA LYS A 136 0.85 -19.86 -2.92
C LYS A 136 2.07 -20.71 -2.59
N GLU A 137 3.11 -20.65 -3.41
CA GLU A 137 4.39 -21.31 -3.13
C GLU A 137 5.03 -20.77 -1.85
N ILE A 138 5.07 -19.44 -1.70
CA ILE A 138 5.58 -18.78 -0.48
C ILE A 138 4.77 -19.21 0.75
N GLU A 139 3.43 -19.10 0.71
CA GLU A 139 2.57 -19.51 1.83
C GLU A 139 2.77 -20.97 2.24
N LYS A 140 2.97 -21.86 1.26
CA LYS A 140 3.10 -23.30 1.50
C LYS A 140 4.47 -23.68 2.07
N GLU A 141 5.54 -23.05 1.60
CA GLU A 141 6.90 -23.46 1.92
C GLU A 141 7.50 -22.74 3.13
N ILE A 142 7.01 -21.56 3.45
CA ILE A 142 7.51 -20.78 4.57
C ILE A 142 7.31 -21.52 5.90
N LYS A 143 8.34 -21.49 6.74
CA LYS A 143 8.33 -22.10 8.07
C LYS A 143 8.90 -21.12 9.07
N PHE A 144 8.03 -20.51 9.86
CA PHE A 144 8.46 -19.64 10.95
C PHE A 144 9.10 -20.44 12.08
N SER A 145 10.02 -19.80 12.79
CA SER A 145 10.64 -20.33 14.01
C SER A 145 9.61 -20.67 15.08
N ASN A 146 8.52 -19.90 15.16
CA ASN A 146 7.36 -20.18 15.97
C ASN A 146 6.31 -20.98 15.16
N PRO A 147 5.97 -22.22 15.55
CA PRO A 147 5.04 -23.07 14.81
C PRO A 147 3.58 -22.60 14.84
N ASN A 148 3.23 -21.68 15.75
CA ASN A 148 1.89 -21.09 15.83
C ASN A 148 1.72 -19.88 14.91
N THR A 149 2.79 -19.44 14.24
CA THR A 149 2.73 -18.33 13.29
C THR A 149 2.18 -18.81 11.96
N SER A 150 1.19 -18.08 11.44
CA SER A 150 0.62 -18.28 10.11
C SER A 150 0.78 -17.03 9.26
N VAL A 151 0.88 -17.23 7.95
CA VAL A 151 0.93 -16.14 6.96
C VAL A 151 -0.12 -16.36 5.87
N VAL A 152 -0.66 -15.26 5.38
CA VAL A 152 -1.38 -15.17 4.10
C VAL A 152 -0.62 -14.17 3.22
N VAL A 153 -0.39 -14.52 1.96
CA VAL A 153 0.26 -13.75 0.90
C VAL A 153 -0.72 -13.68 -0.26
N ALA A 154 -1.40 -12.55 -0.40
CA ALA A 154 -2.42 -12.36 -1.43
C ALA A 154 -1.97 -11.29 -2.43
N PRO A 155 -1.70 -11.65 -3.69
CA PRO A 155 -1.39 -10.67 -4.71
C PRO A 155 -2.65 -9.84 -5.03
N THR A 156 -2.46 -8.57 -5.34
CA THR A 156 -3.55 -7.65 -5.70
C THR A 156 -3.42 -7.22 -7.15
N VAL A 157 -3.23 -5.92 -7.41
CA VAL A 157 -3.13 -5.38 -8.78
C VAL A 157 -1.66 -5.31 -9.19
N GLY A 158 -1.32 -6.05 -10.25
CA GLY A 158 0.01 -6.08 -10.84
C GLY A 158 1.05 -6.68 -9.87
N HIS A 159 2.08 -5.91 -9.55
CA HIS A 159 3.18 -6.32 -8.68
C HIS A 159 2.85 -6.23 -7.19
N ARG A 160 1.69 -5.71 -6.81
CA ARG A 160 1.35 -5.48 -5.40
C ARG A 160 0.93 -6.77 -4.73
N VAL A 161 1.28 -6.90 -3.46
CA VAL A 161 0.93 -8.04 -2.62
C VAL A 161 0.59 -7.57 -1.22
N THR A 162 -0.43 -8.16 -0.61
CA THR A 162 -0.79 -7.95 0.78
C THR A 162 -0.40 -9.19 1.57
N ILE A 163 0.27 -8.98 2.70
CA ILE A 163 0.75 -10.06 3.57
C ILE A 163 0.10 -9.88 4.93
N ARG A 164 -0.52 -10.93 5.48
CA ARG A 164 -1.02 -10.95 6.86
C ARG A 164 -0.23 -11.97 7.65
N LEU A 165 0.43 -11.53 8.71
CA LEU A 165 1.06 -12.38 9.71
C LEU A 165 0.15 -12.46 10.94
N ARG A 166 0.01 -13.67 11.49
CA ARG A 166 -0.71 -13.91 12.75
C ARG A 166 0.13 -14.84 13.60
N ASP A 167 0.32 -14.47 14.85
CA ASP A 167 0.98 -15.29 15.86
C ASP A 167 0.03 -15.48 17.06
N SER A 168 0.36 -16.41 17.94
CA SER A 168 -0.22 -16.64 19.26
C SER A 168 -0.18 -15.40 20.18
N LYS A 169 0.79 -14.50 19.98
CA LYS A 169 0.89 -13.21 20.66
C LYS A 169 0.59 -12.06 19.68
N PRO A 170 0.02 -10.94 20.15
CA PRO A 170 -0.19 -9.76 19.32
C PRO A 170 1.11 -9.25 18.69
N LEU A 171 1.02 -8.79 17.45
CA LEU A 171 2.12 -8.16 16.71
C LEU A 171 1.92 -6.64 16.71
N SER A 172 3.01 -5.90 16.83
CA SER A 172 2.99 -4.43 16.72
C SER A 172 3.28 -4.02 15.28
N SER A 173 2.58 -2.99 14.80
CA SER A 173 2.92 -2.32 13.55
C SER A 173 4.15 -1.44 13.68
N GLU A 174 4.66 -1.18 14.90
CA GLU A 174 5.81 -0.31 15.17
C GLU A 174 7.16 -0.93 14.80
N ILE A 175 7.32 -1.15 13.49
CA ILE A 175 8.49 -1.74 12.84
C ILE A 175 8.89 -0.94 11.59
N SER A 176 10.15 -1.04 11.16
CA SER A 176 10.64 -0.39 9.96
C SER A 176 10.23 -1.14 8.67
N ASN A 177 10.32 -0.45 7.53
CA ASN A 177 10.11 -1.09 6.22
C ASN A 177 11.34 -1.91 5.81
N THR A 178 11.12 -2.92 4.95
CA THR A 178 12.18 -3.65 4.25
C THR A 178 12.47 -3.10 2.84
N ASP A 179 11.53 -2.33 2.26
CA ASP A 179 11.74 -1.59 1.02
C ASP A 179 12.50 -0.28 1.32
N PRO A 180 13.76 -0.13 0.86
CA PRO A 180 14.62 1.01 1.21
C PRO A 180 14.06 2.36 0.73
N ALA A 181 13.15 2.37 -0.23
CA ALA A 181 12.57 3.60 -0.75
C ALA A 181 11.37 4.11 0.05
N TYR A 182 11.01 3.47 1.17
CA TYR A 182 9.96 3.94 2.06
C TYR A 182 10.46 4.04 3.51
N ALA A 183 10.27 5.20 4.14
CA ALA A 183 10.38 5.38 5.58
C ALA A 183 9.02 5.14 6.25
N ARG A 184 9.02 4.80 7.54
CA ARG A 184 7.82 4.89 8.36
C ARG A 184 7.95 6.11 9.28
N VAL A 185 7.01 7.03 9.18
CA VAL A 185 6.96 8.26 9.99
C VAL A 185 5.53 8.39 10.50
N ASP A 186 5.37 8.41 11.83
CA ASP A 186 4.08 8.53 12.52
C ASP A 186 3.00 7.56 11.97
N GLY A 187 3.37 6.29 11.79
CA GLY A 187 2.47 5.25 11.27
C GLY A 187 2.27 5.23 9.75
N MET A 188 2.72 6.27 9.04
CA MET A 188 2.56 6.42 7.59
C MET A 188 3.83 6.01 6.82
N GLY A 189 3.64 5.44 5.63
CA GLY A 189 4.73 5.10 4.71
C GLY A 189 5.09 6.29 3.83
N ILE A 190 6.27 6.88 3.99
CA ILE A 190 6.70 8.03 3.21
C ILE A 190 7.77 7.61 2.21
N ALA A 191 7.58 7.94 0.93
CA ALA A 191 8.59 7.70 -0.09
C ALA A 191 9.86 8.52 0.19
N LYS A 192 11.01 7.86 0.27
CA LYS A 192 12.33 8.50 0.38
C LYS A 192 12.84 8.90 -1.01
N ALA A 193 13.64 9.96 -1.07
CA ALA A 193 14.47 10.23 -2.25
C ALA A 193 15.39 9.01 -2.48
N VAL A 194 15.37 8.45 -3.69
CA VAL A 194 16.07 7.20 -4.00
C VAL A 194 17.57 7.41 -3.84
N SER A 195 18.19 6.67 -2.90
CA SER A 195 19.64 6.64 -2.71
C SER A 195 20.28 5.52 -3.53
N ASP A 196 21.59 5.60 -3.77
CA ASP A 196 22.37 4.60 -4.55
C ASP A 196 22.33 3.17 -3.97
N PHE A 197 21.88 3.01 -2.71
CA PHE A 197 21.79 1.73 -2.00
C PHE A 197 20.38 1.15 -2.02
N MET A 198 19.99 0.58 -3.16
CA MET A 198 18.71 -0.14 -3.33
C MET A 198 18.84 -1.61 -2.91
N ARG A 199 19.09 -1.88 -1.63
CA ARG A 199 19.09 -3.24 -1.07
C ARG A 199 17.96 -3.40 -0.05
N ILE A 200 17.45 -4.62 0.06
CA ILE A 200 16.40 -4.94 1.06
C ILE A 200 16.97 -4.64 2.45
N GLU A 201 16.25 -3.81 3.21
CA GLU A 201 16.63 -3.44 4.57
C GLU A 201 16.15 -4.50 5.56
N LYS A 202 16.89 -4.63 6.67
CA LYS A 202 16.44 -5.44 7.80
C LYS A 202 15.32 -4.70 8.51
N CYS A 203 14.22 -5.39 8.77
CA CYS A 203 13.14 -4.88 9.60
C CYS A 203 13.61 -4.80 11.06
N ILE A 204 13.45 -3.63 11.69
CA ILE A 204 13.79 -3.40 13.10
C ILE A 204 12.56 -2.86 13.86
N PRO A 205 12.42 -3.16 15.16
CA PRO A 205 11.40 -2.52 15.98
C PRO A 205 11.69 -1.03 16.13
N LEU A 206 10.64 -0.21 16.05
CA LEU A 206 10.70 1.25 16.26
C LEU A 206 10.32 1.65 17.69
N GLU A 207 9.81 0.71 18.47
CA GLU A 207 9.49 0.86 19.89
C GLU A 207 10.12 -0.27 20.72
N GLN A 208 10.28 -0.04 22.02
CA GLN A 208 10.78 -1.05 22.95
C GLN A 208 9.63 -1.93 23.48
N SER A 209 9.09 -2.80 22.63
CA SER A 209 8.05 -3.77 23.01
C SER A 209 8.37 -5.18 22.51
N GLU A 210 7.94 -6.21 23.26
CA GLU A 210 8.05 -7.61 22.79
C GLU A 210 7.28 -7.82 21.48
N ASN A 211 6.12 -7.16 21.34
CA ASN A 211 5.27 -7.27 20.17
C ASN A 211 5.95 -6.72 18.91
N ALA A 212 6.65 -5.58 19.01
CA ALA A 212 7.41 -4.99 17.90
C ALA A 212 8.66 -5.81 17.56
N ALA A 213 9.38 -6.29 18.58
CA ALA A 213 10.53 -7.16 18.38
C ALA A 213 10.13 -8.47 17.67
N ASN A 214 9.03 -9.09 18.10
CA ASN A 214 8.49 -10.29 17.47
C ASN A 214 8.04 -10.02 16.02
N ALA A 215 7.27 -8.95 15.80
CA ALA A 215 6.84 -8.55 14.46
C ALA A 215 8.03 -8.35 13.51
N ALA A 216 9.07 -7.63 13.93
CA ALA A 216 10.27 -7.40 13.13
C ALA A 216 11.01 -8.72 12.81
N ASN A 217 11.10 -9.64 13.77
CA ASN A 217 11.70 -10.96 13.56
C ASN A 217 10.92 -11.78 12.54
N LEU A 218 9.60 -11.87 12.67
CA LEU A 218 8.74 -12.60 11.73
C LEU A 218 8.81 -12.01 10.32
N VAL A 219 8.86 -10.67 10.19
CA VAL A 219 9.05 -10.01 8.89
C VAL A 219 10.40 -10.36 8.28
N ASN A 220 11.48 -10.36 9.06
CA ASN A 220 12.80 -10.75 8.57
C ASN A 220 12.86 -12.24 8.15
N GLU A 221 12.24 -13.14 8.92
CA GLU A 221 12.10 -14.54 8.55
C GLU A 221 11.32 -14.71 7.24
N PHE A 222 10.19 -14.01 7.13
CA PHE A 222 9.36 -14.00 5.93
C PHE A 222 10.14 -13.51 4.71
N THR A 223 10.80 -12.35 4.82
CA THR A 223 11.58 -11.77 3.71
C THR A 223 12.70 -12.69 3.28
N LYS A 224 13.50 -13.20 4.22
CA LYS A 224 14.62 -14.11 3.90
C LYS A 224 14.15 -15.39 3.23
N GLN A 225 13.11 -16.03 3.76
CA GLN A 225 12.60 -17.29 3.20
C GLN A 225 11.91 -17.07 1.85
N SER A 226 11.14 -15.99 1.70
CA SER A 226 10.48 -15.67 0.43
C SER A 226 11.48 -15.49 -0.71
N LEU A 227 12.64 -14.86 -0.45
CA LEU A 227 13.72 -14.75 -1.43
C LEU A 227 14.24 -16.11 -1.87
N GLU A 228 14.48 -17.02 -0.93
CA GLU A 228 15.00 -18.36 -1.21
C GLU A 228 13.97 -19.25 -1.93
N ILE A 229 12.69 -19.12 -1.59
CA ILE A 229 11.58 -19.81 -2.26
C ILE A 229 11.44 -19.29 -3.69
N MET A 230 11.39 -17.96 -3.88
CA MET A 230 11.24 -17.34 -5.21
C MET A 230 12.43 -17.62 -6.14
N LYS A 231 13.66 -17.74 -5.63
CA LYS A 231 14.82 -18.17 -6.42
C LYS A 231 14.66 -19.60 -6.97
N LYS A 232 13.97 -20.46 -6.24
CA LYS A 232 13.75 -21.88 -6.60
C LYS A 232 12.45 -22.11 -7.34
N SER A 233 11.54 -21.13 -7.34
CA SER A 233 10.22 -21.19 -7.98
C SER A 233 10.32 -21.55 -9.45
N ASP A 234 9.53 -22.55 -9.87
CA ASP A 234 9.45 -22.94 -11.27
C ASP A 234 8.79 -21.86 -12.13
N VAL A 235 7.90 -21.05 -11.54
CA VAL A 235 7.31 -19.88 -12.20
C VAL A 235 8.41 -18.89 -12.59
N ASN A 236 9.28 -18.52 -11.64
CA ASN A 236 10.38 -17.60 -11.92
C ASN A 236 11.40 -18.17 -12.91
N LYS A 237 11.68 -19.47 -12.88
CA LYS A 237 12.49 -20.13 -13.92
C LYS A 237 11.87 -19.99 -15.31
N GLN A 238 10.56 -20.20 -15.43
CA GLN A 238 9.83 -20.04 -16.70
C GLN A 238 9.80 -18.59 -17.18
N ARG A 239 9.68 -17.62 -16.24
CA ARG A 239 9.76 -16.19 -16.55
C ARG A 239 11.12 -15.80 -17.09
N SER A 240 12.18 -16.27 -16.43
CA SER A 240 13.57 -16.07 -16.87
C SER A 240 13.82 -16.63 -18.27
N GLN A 241 13.35 -17.86 -18.58
CA GLN A 241 13.43 -18.46 -19.92
C GLN A 241 12.70 -17.66 -21.01
N LYS A 242 11.70 -16.85 -20.63
CA LYS A 242 10.94 -15.96 -21.51
C LYS A 242 11.48 -14.52 -21.53
N ASN A 243 12.67 -14.28 -20.95
CA ASN A 243 13.28 -12.95 -20.79
C ASN A 243 12.37 -11.93 -20.08
N LYS A 244 11.56 -12.39 -19.11
CA LYS A 244 10.74 -11.52 -18.26
C LYS A 244 11.43 -11.27 -16.93
N ASN A 245 11.15 -10.12 -16.31
CA ASN A 245 11.60 -9.80 -14.95
C ASN A 245 11.07 -10.86 -13.94
N TYR A 246 11.94 -11.39 -13.09
CA TYR A 246 11.67 -12.48 -12.15
C TYR A 246 12.21 -12.20 -10.75
#